data_AF-A0ABD4RWC1-F1
#
_entry.id   AF-A0ABD4RWC1-F1
#
_cell.length_a   1.000
_cell.length_b   1.000
_cell.length_c   1.000
_cell.angle_alpha   90.00
_cell.angle_beta   90.00
_cell.angle_gamma   90.00
#
_symmetry.space_group_name_H-M   'P 1'
#
loop_
_entity.id
_entity.type
_entity.pdbx_description
1 polymer ?
#
loop_
_entity_poly.entity_id
_entity_poly.type
_entity_poly.pdbx_seq_one_letter_code
_entity_poly.pdbx_strand_id
1 'polypeptide(L)'
;MNRANRIIYDQTGKILLQTGEATGDLLEHDEITELHCIDVPYGSIDYAKNRVIGINIETKEPILEEIPVYITDEEKRIQELENQILLNENEKVGGLL
;
A
#
# COMPACT_ATOMS: atom_id res chain seq x y z
N MET A 1 -15.46 2.05 14.94
CA MET A 1 -16.19 1.02 14.18
C MET A 1 -15.27 0.51 13.09
N ASN A 2 -15.05 -0.80 13.01
CA ASN A 2 -14.21 -1.40 11.96
C ASN A 2 -15.09 -1.70 10.74
N ARG A 3 -14.62 -1.35 9.54
CA ARG A 3 -15.37 -1.51 8.28
C ARG A 3 -14.50 -2.23 7.26
N ALA A 4 -15.04 -3.26 6.63
CA ALA A 4 -14.42 -3.94 5.49
C ALA A 4 -14.27 -2.98 4.30
N ASN A 5 -13.30 -3.24 3.43
CA ASN A 5 -13.07 -2.43 2.24
C ASN A 5 -13.77 -3.08 1.04
N ARG A 6 -14.73 -2.37 0.42
CA ARG A 6 -15.39 -2.82 -0.81
C ARG A 6 -14.69 -2.21 -2.01
N ILE A 7 -14.20 -3.05 -2.91
CA ILE A 7 -13.49 -2.64 -4.13
C ILE A 7 -14.37 -2.94 -5.34
N ILE A 8 -14.52 -1.97 -6.24
CA ILE A 8 -15.25 -2.09 -7.50
C ILE A 8 -14.25 -2.03 -8.65
N TYR A 9 -14.35 -2.96 -9.60
CA TYR A 9 -13.40 -3.10 -10.70
C TYR A 9 -14.08 -3.61 -11.97
N ASP A 10 -13.42 -3.39 -13.11
CA ASP A 10 -13.91 -3.78 -14.43
C ASP A 10 -13.50 -5.21 -14.84
N GLN A 11 -13.83 -5.62 -16.07
CA GLN A 11 -13.48 -6.94 -16.61
C GLN A 11 -11.97 -7.24 -16.68
N THR A 12 -11.11 -6.21 -16.60
CA THR A 12 -9.64 -6.33 -16.63
C THR A 12 -9.02 -6.31 -15.24
N GLY A 13 -9.83 -6.20 -14.19
CA GLY A 13 -9.31 -6.07 -12.82
C GLY A 13 -8.91 -4.65 -12.45
N LYS A 14 -9.12 -3.67 -13.34
CA LYS A 14 -8.82 -2.27 -13.09
C LYS A 14 -9.84 -1.69 -12.13
N ILE A 15 -9.35 -1.07 -11.06
CA ILE A 15 -10.21 -0.44 -10.06
C ILE A 15 -10.83 0.82 -10.67
N LEU A 16 -12.14 0.97 -10.48
CA LEU A 16 -12.82 2.19 -10.91
C LEU A 16 -12.41 3.35 -10.00
N LEU A 17 -11.78 4.36 -10.61
CA LEU A 17 -11.31 5.57 -9.94
C LEU A 17 -11.61 6.79 -10.81
N GLN A 18 -12.06 7.88 -10.18
CA GLN A 18 -12.20 9.20 -10.83
C GLN A 18 -11.14 10.13 -10.23
N THR A 19 -10.18 10.57 -11.05
CA THR A 19 -9.06 11.43 -10.63
C THR A 19 -9.17 12.86 -11.15
N GLY A 20 -10.31 13.25 -11.71
CA GLY A 20 -10.48 14.53 -12.41
C GLY A 20 -10.01 14.47 -13.87
N GLU A 21 -9.81 15.64 -14.47
CA GLU A 21 -9.35 15.79 -15.87
C GLU A 21 -7.82 15.73 -15.94
N ALA A 22 -7.30 15.03 -16.94
CA ALA A 22 -5.87 15.00 -17.22
C ALA A 22 -5.44 16.23 -18.02
N THR A 23 -4.32 16.84 -17.64
CA THR A 23 -3.65 17.88 -18.45
C THR A 23 -2.63 17.21 -19.38
N GLY A 24 -2.73 17.43 -20.69
CA GLY A 24 -1.84 16.84 -21.69
C GLY A 24 -2.62 16.17 -22.82
N ASP A 25 -2.00 15.18 -23.47
CA ASP A 25 -2.66 14.39 -24.51
C ASP A 25 -3.83 13.59 -23.91
N LEU A 26 -4.99 13.70 -24.56
CA LEU A 26 -6.18 12.92 -24.21
C LEU A 26 -5.97 11.46 -24.65
N LEU A 27 -5.85 10.57 -23.67
CA LEU A 27 -5.92 9.12 -23.91
C LEU A 27 -7.38 8.68 -23.86
N GLU A 28 -7.76 7.76 -24.75
CA GLU A 28 -9.08 7.14 -24.72
C GLU A 28 -9.26 6.32 -23.44
N HIS A 29 -10.49 6.32 -22.91
CA HIS A 29 -10.84 5.46 -21.80
C HIS A 29 -11.03 4.03 -22.30
N ASP A 30 -10.57 3.06 -21.51
CA ASP A 30 -10.91 1.66 -21.72
C ASP A 30 -12.43 1.47 -21.67
N GLU A 31 -12.99 0.70 -22.60
CA GLU A 31 -14.40 0.35 -22.59
C GLU A 31 -14.69 -0.59 -21.42
N ILE A 32 -15.67 -0.24 -20.58
CA ILE A 32 -16.11 -1.08 -19.46
C ILE A 32 -17.29 -1.92 -19.92
N THR A 33 -17.10 -3.24 -20.01
CA THR A 33 -18.16 -4.19 -20.40
C THR A 33 -18.84 -4.82 -19.19
N GLU A 34 -18.10 -4.96 -18.08
CA GLU A 34 -18.60 -5.59 -16.86
C GLU A 34 -18.14 -4.84 -15.61
N LEU A 35 -18.92 -4.94 -14.54
CA LEU A 35 -18.58 -4.43 -13.21
C LEU A 35 -18.66 -5.54 -12.18
N HIS A 36 -17.62 -5.63 -11.37
CA HIS A 36 -17.52 -6.58 -10.28
C HIS A 36 -17.26 -5.86 -8.96
N CYS A 37 -17.54 -6.54 -7.85
CA CYS A 37 -17.12 -6.07 -6.53
C CYS A 37 -16.63 -7.22 -5.66
N ILE A 38 -15.68 -6.91 -4.79
CA ILE A 38 -15.24 -7.80 -3.71
C ILE A 38 -15.19 -7.04 -2.39
N ASP A 39 -15.40 -7.76 -1.29
CA ASP A 39 -15.24 -7.25 0.06
C ASP A 39 -13.94 -7.81 0.65
N VAL A 40 -13.01 -6.92 0.96
CA VAL A 40 -11.76 -7.23 1.64
C VAL A 40 -11.98 -7.12 3.15
N PRO A 41 -11.73 -8.20 3.93
CA PRO A 41 -11.92 -8.17 5.37
C PRO A 41 -11.12 -7.05 6.06
N TYR A 42 -11.69 -6.49 7.12
CA TYR A 42 -10.97 -5.49 7.92
C TYR A 42 -9.69 -6.11 8.51
N GLY A 43 -8.56 -5.42 8.35
CA GLY A 43 -7.26 -5.84 8.89
C GLY A 43 -6.52 -6.89 8.06
N SER A 44 -7.03 -7.30 6.89
CA SER A 44 -6.32 -8.27 6.04
C SER A 44 -5.18 -7.65 5.22
N ILE A 45 -5.14 -6.32 5.09
CA ILE A 45 -4.07 -5.60 4.38
C ILE A 45 -3.53 -4.51 5.31
N ASP A 46 -2.21 -4.44 5.42
CA ASP A 46 -1.52 -3.30 6.04
C ASP A 46 -1.48 -2.14 5.04
N TYR A 47 -2.51 -1.29 5.10
CA TYR A 47 -2.63 -0.11 4.24
C TYR A 47 -1.64 1.02 4.56
N ALA A 48 -0.86 0.92 5.64
CA ALA A 48 0.25 1.84 5.89
C ALA A 48 1.47 1.50 5.01
N LYS A 49 1.60 0.23 4.62
CA LYS A 49 2.71 -0.27 3.80
C LYS A 49 2.31 -0.59 2.37
N ASN A 50 1.03 -0.84 2.09
CA ASN A 50 0.60 -1.31 0.79
C ASN A 50 -0.62 -0.52 0.28
N ARG A 51 -0.69 -0.34 -1.03
CA ARG A 51 -1.90 0.10 -1.73
C ARG A 51 -2.40 -0.99 -2.65
N VAL A 52 -3.72 -1.08 -2.82
CA VAL A 52 -4.32 -1.98 -3.81
C VAL A 52 -4.32 -1.24 -5.15
N ILE A 53 -3.71 -1.84 -6.17
CA ILE A 53 -3.59 -1.25 -7.51
C ILE A 53 -4.53 -1.90 -8.55
N GLY A 54 -5.10 -3.07 -8.23
CA GLY A 54 -5.94 -3.85 -9.12
C GLY A 54 -6.48 -5.09 -8.43
N ILE A 55 -7.31 -5.86 -9.13
CA ILE A 55 -7.78 -7.19 -8.72
C ILE A 55 -7.30 -8.22 -9.73
N ASN A 56 -6.73 -9.33 -9.27
CA ASN A 56 -6.44 -10.46 -10.13
C ASN A 56 -7.77 -11.11 -10.56
N ILE A 57 -8.04 -11.19 -11.86
CA ILE A 57 -9.32 -11.66 -12.39
C ILE A 57 -9.52 -13.17 -12.19
N GLU A 58 -8.44 -13.94 -12.13
CA GLU A 58 -8.46 -15.39 -11.95
C GLU A 58 -8.66 -15.75 -10.48
N THR A 59 -7.85 -15.16 -9.57
CA THR A 59 -7.88 -15.50 -8.14
C THR A 59 -8.91 -14.68 -7.35
N LYS A 60 -9.38 -13.56 -7.91
CA LYS A 60 -10.22 -12.55 -7.24
C LYS A 60 -9.54 -11.89 -6.03
N GLU A 61 -8.21 -11.92 -5.97
CA GLU A 61 -7.44 -11.32 -4.89
C GLU A 61 -6.94 -9.92 -5.26
N PRO A 62 -6.83 -9.00 -4.28
CA PRO A 62 -6.21 -7.69 -4.49
C PRO A 62 -4.73 -7.79 -4.88
N ILE A 63 -4.33 -7.05 -5.90
CA ILE A 63 -2.93 -6.85 -6.27
C ILE A 63 -2.37 -5.71 -5.41
N LEU A 64 -1.34 -5.99 -4.63
CA LEU A 64 -0.72 -5.06 -3.70
C LEU A 64 0.55 -4.48 -4.28
N GLU A 65 0.74 -3.18 -4.08
CA GLU A 65 1.99 -2.48 -4.32
C GLU A 65 2.47 -1.85 -3.02
N GLU A 66 3.75 -2.06 -2.69
CA GLU A 66 4.36 -1.47 -1.50
C GLU A 66 4.49 0.04 -1.68
N ILE A 67 4.03 0.79 -0.68
CA ILE A 67 4.15 2.24 -0.64
C ILE A 67 5.60 2.55 -0.25
N PRO A 68 6.39 3.20 -1.13
CA PRO A 68 7.77 3.52 -0.81
C PRO A 68 7.81 4.49 0.37
N VAL A 69 8.55 4.11 1.41
CA VAL A 69 8.86 4.99 2.53
C VAL A 69 10.12 5.78 2.17
N TYR A 70 9.94 7.06 1.85
CA TYR A 70 11.05 7.97 1.64
C TYR A 70 11.48 8.55 2.99
N ILE A 71 12.55 7.99 3.54
CA ILE A 71 13.21 8.53 4.74
C ILE A 71 14.17 9.63 4.28
N THR A 72 14.13 10.78 4.93
CA THR A 72 15.10 11.85 4.68
C THR A 72 16.50 11.44 5.14
N ASP A 73 17.55 12.03 4.57
CA ASP A 73 18.93 11.76 5.01
C ASP A 73 19.13 12.07 6.50
N GLU A 74 18.42 13.08 7.03
CA GLU A 74 18.46 13.46 8.44
C GLU A 74 17.78 12.42 9.34
N GLU A 75 16.58 11.94 8.98
CA GLU A 75 15.92 10.84 9.71
C GLU A 75 16.74 9.55 9.68
N LYS A 76 17.37 9.24 8.55
CA LYS A 76 18.29 8.10 8.44
C LYS A 76 19.49 8.25 9.38
N ARG A 77 20.03 9.47 9.49
CA ARG A 77 21.12 9.79 10.42
C ARG A 77 20.71 9.65 11.87
N ILE A 78 19.49 10.10 12.23
CA ILE A 78 18.94 9.93 13.57
C ILE A 78 18.78 8.44 13.89
N GLN A 79 18.23 7.65 12.97
CA GLN A 79 18.04 6.21 13.16
C GLN A 79 19.38 5.46 13.35
N GLU A 80 20.43 5.84 12.64
CA GLU A 80 21.79 5.30 12.85
C GLU A 80 22.31 5.62 14.25
N LEU A 81 22.12 6.86 14.72
CA LEU A 81 22.54 7.29 16.06
C LEU A 81 21.76 6.55 17.16
N GLU A 82 20.45 6.39 17.01
CA GLU A 82 19.60 5.64 17.94
C GLU A 82 20.04 4.16 18.03
N ASN A 83 20.31 3.52 16.89
CA ASN A 83 20.80 2.14 16.86
C ASN A 83 22.16 1.97 17.55
N GLN A 84 23.08 2.94 17.39
CA GLN A 84 24.36 2.94 18.09
C GLN A 84 24.20 3.07 19.60
N ILE A 85 23.28 3.93 20.06
CA ILE A 85 22.98 4.08 21.49
C ILE A 85 22.41 2.77 22.04
N LEU A 86 21.45 2.15 21.34
CA LEU A 86 20.85 0.89 21.76
C LEU A 86 21.86 -0.26 21.86
N LEU A 87 22.77 -0.38 20.88
CA LEU A 87 23.86 -1.37 20.92
C LEU A 87 24.78 -1.13 22.12
N ASN A 88 25.19 0.11 22.35
CA ASN A 88 26.04 0.48 23.48
C ASN A 88 25.36 0.23 24.83
N GLU A 89 24.05 0.46 24.94
CA GLU A 89 23.28 0.15 26.16
C GLU A 89 23.18 -1.37 26.37
N ASN A 90 22.91 -2.15 25.33
CA ASN A 90 22.89 -3.62 25.41
C ASN A 90 24.25 -4.20 25.83
N GLU A 91 25.35 -3.63 25.35
CA GLU A 91 26.71 -4.02 25.76
C GLU A 91 26.99 -3.66 27.23
N LYS A 92 26.52 -2.50 27.69
CA LYS A 92 26.72 -2.04 29.09
C LYS A 92 25.87 -2.78 30.10
N VAL A 93 24.64 -3.15 29.72
CA VAL A 93 23.67 -3.82 30.62
C VAL A 93 23.78 -5.35 30.53
N GLY A 94 24.61 -5.88 29.61
CA GLY A 94 24.85 -7.32 29.49
C GLY A 94 23.62 -8.05 28.97
N GLY A 95 23.16 -7.70 27.76
CA GLY A 95 22.22 -8.48 26.93
C GLY A 95 21.11 -9.24 27.66
N LEU A 96 19.94 -8.60 27.84
CA LEU A 96 18.70 -9.31 28.15
C LEU A 96 17.97 -9.59 26.82
N LEU A 97 18.25 -10.78 26.26
CA LEU A 97 17.30 -11.51 25.41
C LEU A 97 16.28 -12.21 26.31
#